data_AF-A0A497NXN3-F1
#
_entry.id   AF-A0A497NXN3-F1
#
_cell.length_a   1.000
_cell.length_b   1.000
_cell.length_c   1.000
_cell.angle_alpha   90.00
_cell.angle_beta   90.00
_cell.angle_gamma   90.00
#
_symmetry.space_group_name_H-M   'P 1'
#
loop_
_entity.id
_entity.type
_entity.pdbx_description
1 polymer ?
#
loop_
_entity_poly.entity_id
_entity_poly.type
_entity_poly.pdbx_seq_one_letter_code
_entity_poly.pdbx_strand_id
1 'polypeptide(L)'
;MPYHYFNGVPPNSQDPENTNFDKAKNVPALGPFKYYDEGTPPGYSWIKLERNPLYFGYDLGWGPYDIDYWIFEYVPDSSTSLSKLKLHELDYAGYPTAPVEVFEELIGLPDFKVQLDFYPATNSLWMNFNNPNLSNRYVRLALAYAIPYADIYKDILPSWGIVDPVPGGSFIHPWQYYQDKQLFNSEMPRYTYDLTRAQQYLDMWIYAQTGSDPTKGPIGDADFDGIVDLDDLWYWLEEYGNAPYTREIDWLDPSWYTSYPWPKDGGSVAPGNDIDPDFDNDGIVDIDDFGLWLANYGKQYPFPGAW
;
A
#
# COMPACT_ATOMS: atom_id res chain seq x y z
N MET A 1 28.69 2.85 -9.78
CA MET A 1 29.02 3.41 -11.11
C MET A 1 30.48 3.83 -11.13
N PRO A 2 31.28 3.52 -12.18
CA PRO A 2 32.70 3.83 -12.21
C PRO A 2 32.99 5.35 -12.18
N TYR A 3 33.62 5.85 -11.12
CA TYR A 3 33.88 7.29 -10.94
C TYR A 3 34.65 7.91 -12.12
N HIS A 4 35.69 7.25 -12.61
CA HIS A 4 36.48 7.75 -13.74
C HIS A 4 35.68 7.94 -15.04
N TYR A 5 34.50 7.32 -15.14
CA TYR A 5 33.61 7.41 -16.31
C TYR A 5 32.54 8.48 -16.14
N PHE A 6 32.10 8.73 -14.91
CA PHE A 6 31.02 9.67 -14.57
C PHE A 6 31.49 10.95 -13.88
N ASN A 7 32.78 11.09 -13.61
CA ASN A 7 33.33 12.30 -13.00
C ASN A 7 33.10 13.52 -13.92
N GLY A 8 32.62 14.61 -13.35
CA GLY A 8 32.27 15.82 -14.09
C GLY A 8 30.90 15.79 -14.77
N VAL A 9 30.16 14.66 -14.72
CA VAL A 9 28.75 14.62 -15.13
C VAL A 9 27.89 15.17 -13.98
N PRO A 10 27.13 16.27 -14.19
CA PRO A 10 26.22 16.78 -13.18
C PRO A 10 25.15 15.72 -12.83
N PRO A 11 24.78 15.53 -11.54
CA PRO A 11 23.78 14.55 -11.14
C PRO A 11 22.40 14.73 -11.80
N ASN A 12 22.09 15.94 -12.27
CA ASN A 12 20.85 16.30 -12.93
C ASN A 12 21.02 16.55 -14.44
N SER A 13 22.15 16.12 -15.03
CA SER A 13 22.43 16.31 -16.44
C SER A 13 21.27 15.79 -17.29
N GLN A 14 20.71 16.66 -18.13
CA GLN A 14 19.73 16.31 -19.16
C GLN A 14 20.40 16.09 -20.53
N ASP A 15 21.73 16.16 -20.56
CA ASP A 15 22.49 15.92 -21.78
C ASP A 15 22.24 14.49 -22.26
N PRO A 16 21.69 14.30 -23.47
CA PRO A 16 21.49 12.98 -24.05
C PRO A 16 22.77 12.15 -24.06
N GLU A 17 23.95 12.74 -24.22
CA GLU A 17 25.21 11.99 -24.15
C GLU A 17 25.50 11.42 -22.76
N ASN A 18 24.92 11.96 -21.69
CA ASN A 18 25.11 11.51 -20.31
C ASN A 18 23.94 10.69 -19.77
N THR A 19 22.80 10.72 -20.46
CA THR A 19 21.54 10.06 -20.08
C THR A 19 21.12 8.97 -21.05
N ASN A 20 21.75 8.88 -22.23
CA ASN A 20 21.45 7.84 -23.21
C ASN A 20 21.93 6.46 -22.72
N PHE A 21 21.00 5.50 -22.74
CA PHE A 21 21.25 4.08 -22.50
C PHE A 21 22.35 3.50 -23.40
N ASP A 22 22.59 4.04 -24.60
CA ASP A 22 23.69 3.59 -25.47
C ASP A 22 25.07 3.82 -24.85
N LYS A 23 25.24 4.88 -24.04
CA LYS A 23 26.47 5.08 -23.27
C LYS A 23 26.55 4.08 -22.11
N ALA A 24 25.42 3.73 -21.49
CA ALA A 24 25.36 2.73 -20.43
C ALA A 24 25.85 1.35 -20.90
N LYS A 25 25.62 0.97 -22.17
CA LYS A 25 26.15 -0.25 -22.79
C LYS A 25 27.69 -0.33 -22.80
N ASN A 26 28.35 0.82 -22.80
CA ASN A 26 29.81 0.94 -22.85
C ASN A 26 30.46 1.13 -21.47
N VAL A 27 29.67 1.11 -20.39
CA VAL A 27 30.19 1.27 -19.02
C VAL A 27 30.92 -0.01 -18.62
N PRO A 28 32.17 0.06 -18.12
CA PRO A 28 32.87 -1.10 -17.61
C PRO A 28 32.07 -1.82 -16.52
N ALA A 29 31.76 -3.10 -16.75
CA ALA A 29 31.07 -3.94 -15.79
C ALA A 29 32.08 -4.64 -14.86
N LEU A 30 31.83 -4.58 -13.55
CA LEU A 30 32.54 -5.38 -12.55
C LEU A 30 31.80 -6.69 -12.22
N GLY A 31 30.64 -6.90 -12.83
CA GLY A 31 29.83 -8.11 -12.67
C GLY A 31 30.33 -9.28 -13.53
N PRO A 32 29.70 -10.47 -13.36
CA PRO A 32 30.07 -11.69 -14.08
C PRO A 32 29.74 -11.67 -15.57
N PHE A 33 28.86 -10.78 -16.01
CA PHE A 33 28.51 -10.57 -17.42
C PHE A 33 28.61 -9.09 -17.79
N LYS A 34 28.89 -8.83 -19.06
CA LYS A 34 28.93 -7.49 -19.65
C LYS A 34 28.03 -7.45 -20.89
N TYR A 35 27.53 -6.27 -21.24
CA TYR A 35 26.75 -6.09 -22.46
C TYR A 35 27.53 -6.58 -23.68
N TYR A 36 26.86 -7.31 -24.57
CA TYR A 36 27.43 -7.79 -25.82
C TYR A 36 26.67 -7.22 -27.02
N ASP A 37 25.37 -7.51 -27.12
CA ASP A 37 24.55 -7.13 -28.27
C ASP A 37 23.06 -7.09 -27.90
N GLU A 38 22.24 -6.58 -28.81
CA GLU A 38 20.78 -6.57 -28.68
C GLU A 38 20.08 -6.82 -30.03
N GLY A 39 18.88 -7.38 -29.96
CA GLY A 39 18.05 -7.63 -31.13
C GLY A 39 17.45 -6.34 -31.72
N THR A 40 16.98 -6.42 -32.97
CA THR A 40 16.28 -5.32 -33.65
C THR A 40 14.75 -5.52 -33.57
N PRO A 41 13.95 -4.52 -33.13
CA PRO A 41 14.38 -3.21 -32.68
C PRO A 41 15.03 -3.24 -31.27
N PRO A 42 16.04 -2.39 -31.02
CA PRO A 42 16.70 -2.26 -29.72
C PRO A 42 15.72 -2.18 -28.54
N GLY A 43 16.01 -2.91 -27.46
CA GLY A 43 15.22 -2.89 -26.22
C GLY A 43 13.88 -3.66 -26.22
N TYR A 44 13.42 -4.18 -27.36
CA TYR A 44 12.13 -4.91 -27.46
C TYR A 44 12.25 -6.34 -28.01
N SER A 45 13.43 -6.75 -28.44
CA SER A 45 13.67 -8.10 -28.98
C SER A 45 14.39 -8.98 -27.96
N TRP A 46 15.69 -8.78 -27.79
CA TRP A 46 16.48 -9.47 -26.78
C TRP A 46 17.71 -8.65 -26.40
N ILE A 47 18.24 -8.89 -25.21
CA ILE A 47 19.54 -8.36 -24.76
C ILE A 47 20.45 -9.56 -24.52
N LYS A 48 21.63 -9.54 -25.12
CA LYS A 48 22.66 -10.56 -24.95
C LYS A 48 23.80 -9.98 -24.12
N LEU A 49 24.11 -10.65 -23.02
CA LEU A 49 25.27 -10.38 -22.20
C LEU A 49 26.29 -11.49 -22.42
N GLU A 50 27.57 -11.14 -22.53
CA GLU A 50 28.67 -12.11 -22.59
C GLU A 50 29.36 -12.21 -21.24
N ARG A 51 29.90 -13.39 -20.95
CA ARG A 51 30.69 -13.63 -19.75
C ARG A 51 31.85 -12.63 -19.67
N ASN A 52 32.02 -12.00 -18.51
CA ASN A 52 33.17 -11.15 -18.24
C ASN A 52 34.34 -12.01 -17.74
N PRO A 53 35.44 -12.16 -18.50
CA PRO A 53 36.58 -12.99 -18.08
C PRO A 53 37.38 -12.34 -16.93
N LEU A 54 37.17 -11.05 -16.64
CA LEU A 54 37.86 -10.30 -15.59
C LEU A 54 37.02 -10.16 -14.31
N TYR A 55 35.97 -10.96 -14.16
CA TYR A 55 35.15 -10.94 -12.96
C TYR A 55 35.93 -11.44 -11.74
N PHE A 56 36.12 -10.56 -10.74
CA PHE A 56 36.88 -10.88 -9.53
C PHE A 56 36.33 -12.09 -8.77
N GLY A 57 35.04 -12.40 -8.92
CA GLY A 57 34.43 -13.54 -8.23
C GLY A 57 34.98 -14.90 -8.67
N TYR A 58 35.69 -15.00 -9.80
CA TYR A 58 36.37 -16.24 -10.17
C TYR A 58 37.44 -16.64 -9.17
N ASP A 59 38.20 -15.68 -8.64
CA ASP A 59 39.23 -15.92 -7.62
C ASP A 59 38.60 -16.34 -6.28
N LEU A 60 37.31 -16.04 -6.09
CA LEU A 60 36.52 -16.39 -4.91
C LEU A 60 35.71 -17.69 -5.09
N GLY A 61 35.76 -18.33 -6.27
CA GLY A 61 34.98 -19.53 -6.56
C GLY A 61 33.51 -19.27 -6.95
N TRP A 62 33.11 -18.03 -7.23
CA TRP A 62 31.72 -17.60 -7.47
C TRP A 62 31.36 -17.39 -8.95
N GLY A 63 32.22 -17.83 -9.86
CA GLY A 63 32.03 -17.60 -11.28
C GLY A 63 30.87 -18.39 -11.89
N PRO A 64 30.15 -17.84 -12.89
CA PRO A 64 29.29 -18.65 -13.76
C PRO A 64 30.17 -19.40 -14.78
N TYR A 65 30.92 -20.40 -14.31
CA TYR A 65 31.96 -21.09 -15.09
C TYR A 65 31.46 -21.77 -16.37
N ASP A 66 30.16 -22.04 -16.48
CA ASP A 66 29.59 -22.82 -17.59
C ASP A 66 28.64 -22.01 -18.48
N ILE A 67 28.52 -20.68 -18.28
CA ILE A 67 27.61 -19.82 -19.06
C ILE A 67 28.41 -18.80 -19.86
N ASP A 68 28.47 -18.97 -21.18
CA ASP A 68 29.16 -18.04 -22.07
C ASP A 68 28.36 -16.77 -22.35
N TYR A 69 27.04 -16.94 -22.51
CA TYR A 69 26.11 -15.86 -22.77
C TYR A 69 24.88 -15.99 -21.91
N TRP A 70 24.35 -14.84 -21.51
CA TRP A 70 23.02 -14.74 -20.94
C TRP A 70 22.16 -13.92 -21.88
N ILE A 71 21.09 -14.53 -22.42
CA ILE A 71 20.17 -13.89 -23.35
C ILE A 71 18.85 -13.65 -22.64
N PHE A 72 18.43 -12.39 -22.57
CA PHE A 72 17.14 -11.96 -22.07
C PHE A 72 16.24 -11.66 -23.27
N GLU A 73 15.41 -12.62 -23.68
CA GLU A 73 14.41 -12.40 -24.72
C GLU A 73 13.17 -11.71 -24.12
N TYR A 74 12.69 -10.66 -24.79
CA TYR A 74 11.46 -9.97 -24.39
C TYR A 74 10.25 -10.73 -24.91
N VAL A 75 9.60 -11.49 -24.03
CA VAL A 75 8.37 -12.22 -24.33
C VAL A 75 7.25 -11.68 -23.43
N PRO A 76 6.42 -10.74 -23.91
CA PRO A 76 5.47 -10.02 -23.06
C PRO A 76 4.29 -10.88 -22.58
N ASP A 77 4.00 -11.96 -23.28
CA ASP A 77 2.88 -12.86 -23.01
C ASP A 77 3.37 -14.17 -22.39
N SER A 78 2.80 -14.54 -21.24
CA SER A 78 3.21 -15.72 -20.48
C SER A 78 2.92 -17.03 -21.21
N SER A 79 1.83 -17.11 -21.98
CA SER A 79 1.49 -18.31 -22.77
C SER A 79 2.50 -18.55 -23.89
N THR A 80 3.00 -17.48 -24.50
CA THR A 80 4.06 -17.50 -25.50
C THR A 80 5.39 -17.91 -24.86
N SER A 81 5.73 -17.36 -23.69
CA SER A 81 6.93 -17.72 -22.93
C SER A 81 6.94 -19.22 -22.57
N LEU A 82 5.81 -19.74 -22.09
CA LEU A 82 5.64 -21.17 -21.80
C LEU A 82 5.78 -22.03 -23.06
N SER A 83 5.21 -21.61 -24.18
CA SER A 83 5.32 -22.34 -25.45
C SER A 83 6.77 -22.42 -25.92
N LYS A 84 7.52 -21.31 -25.83
CA LYS A 84 8.95 -21.26 -26.14
C LYS A 84 9.77 -22.16 -25.21
N LEU A 85 9.48 -22.16 -23.90
CA LEU A 85 10.09 -23.09 -22.94
C LEU A 85 9.83 -24.55 -23.33
N LYS A 86 8.58 -24.90 -23.67
CA LYS A 86 8.19 -26.26 -24.10
C LYS A 86 8.85 -26.69 -25.41
N LEU A 87 9.17 -25.75 -26.28
CA LEU A 87 9.87 -25.98 -27.55
C LEU A 87 11.39 -25.92 -27.43
N HIS A 88 11.94 -25.74 -26.22
CA HIS A 88 13.36 -25.56 -25.96
C HIS A 88 13.97 -24.34 -26.67
N GLU A 89 13.16 -23.31 -26.92
CA GLU A 89 13.64 -22.00 -27.38
C GLU A 89 14.10 -21.12 -26.20
N LEU A 90 13.62 -21.41 -24.99
CA LEU A 90 14.06 -20.79 -23.74
C LEU A 90 14.57 -21.89 -22.78
N ASP A 91 15.66 -21.60 -22.08
CA ASP A 91 16.18 -22.47 -21.01
C ASP A 91 15.52 -22.17 -19.64
N TYR A 92 14.92 -21.00 -19.49
CA TYR A 92 14.32 -20.52 -18.25
C TYR A 92 13.14 -19.59 -18.53
N ALA A 93 12.05 -19.77 -17.76
CA ALA A 93 10.96 -18.82 -17.66
C ALA A 93 10.54 -18.70 -16.19
N GLY A 94 10.25 -17.47 -15.75
CA GLY A 94 9.94 -17.13 -14.36
C GLY A 94 8.63 -16.38 -14.19
N TYR A 95 8.24 -16.16 -12.93
CA TYR A 95 6.96 -15.59 -12.50
C TYR A 95 6.53 -14.29 -13.25
N PRO A 96 5.26 -14.18 -13.71
CA PRO A 96 4.25 -15.23 -13.83
C PRO A 96 4.41 -16.00 -15.15
N THR A 97 4.75 -17.30 -15.09
CA THR A 97 4.96 -18.12 -16.30
C THR A 97 3.67 -18.78 -16.78
N ALA A 98 2.85 -19.30 -15.86
CA ALA A 98 1.63 -20.01 -16.19
C ALA A 98 0.70 -20.13 -14.95
N PRO A 99 -0.59 -20.43 -15.14
CA PRO A 99 -1.48 -20.88 -14.07
C PRO A 99 -0.90 -22.08 -13.30
N VAL A 100 -1.29 -22.23 -12.03
CA VAL A 100 -0.82 -23.32 -11.15
C VAL A 100 -0.96 -24.70 -11.79
N GLU A 101 -2.15 -25.02 -12.26
CA GLU A 101 -2.45 -26.30 -12.92
C GLU A 101 -1.49 -26.60 -14.09
N VAL A 102 -1.05 -25.57 -14.82
CA VAL A 102 -0.20 -25.74 -16.00
C VAL A 102 1.24 -26.06 -15.63
N PHE A 103 1.82 -25.42 -14.61
CA PHE A 103 3.18 -25.78 -14.20
C PHE A 103 3.20 -27.07 -13.39
N GLU A 104 2.11 -27.41 -12.69
CA GLU A 104 2.00 -28.68 -11.96
C GLU A 104 2.08 -29.88 -12.90
N GLU A 105 1.49 -29.77 -14.10
CA GLU A 105 1.64 -30.78 -15.17
C GLU A 105 3.10 -30.96 -15.64
N LEU A 106 3.96 -29.96 -15.46
CA LEU A 106 5.37 -30.05 -15.83
C LEU A 106 6.22 -30.74 -14.76
N ILE A 107 5.70 -30.88 -13.53
CA ILE A 107 6.43 -31.50 -12.42
C ILE A 107 6.65 -32.98 -12.73
N GLY A 108 7.92 -33.40 -12.72
CA GLY A 108 8.32 -34.79 -12.94
C GLY A 108 8.48 -35.18 -14.41
N LEU A 109 8.23 -34.26 -15.35
CA LEU A 109 8.65 -34.46 -16.74
C LEU A 109 10.19 -34.43 -16.84
N PRO A 110 10.82 -35.31 -17.64
CA PRO A 110 12.27 -35.46 -17.67
C PRO A 110 13.00 -34.20 -18.17
N ASP A 111 12.34 -33.38 -18.97
CA ASP A 111 12.94 -32.22 -19.64
C ASP A 111 12.78 -30.91 -18.86
N PHE A 112 11.99 -30.92 -17.76
CA PHE A 112 11.69 -29.71 -16.99
C PHE A 112 12.06 -29.89 -15.52
N LYS A 113 12.69 -28.85 -14.96
CA LYS A 113 12.81 -28.68 -13.52
C LYS A 113 11.92 -27.51 -13.11
N VAL A 114 10.83 -27.82 -12.42
CA VAL A 114 9.95 -26.81 -11.83
C VAL A 114 10.40 -26.55 -10.40
N GLN A 115 10.59 -25.27 -10.06
CA GLN A 115 10.90 -24.83 -8.71
C GLN A 115 9.85 -23.83 -8.27
N LEU A 116 9.25 -24.09 -7.11
CA LEU A 116 8.41 -23.12 -6.42
C LEU A 116 9.32 -22.29 -5.51
N ASP A 117 9.40 -21.00 -5.81
CA ASP A 117 10.15 -20.06 -5.01
C ASP A 117 9.22 -19.14 -4.25
N PHE A 118 9.63 -18.84 -3.03
CA PHE A 118 8.96 -17.81 -2.26
C PHE A 118 9.23 -16.43 -2.89
N TYR A 119 8.16 -15.67 -3.13
CA TYR A 119 8.23 -14.35 -3.73
C TYR A 119 7.98 -13.24 -2.68
N PRO A 120 9.03 -12.54 -2.20
CA PRO A 120 8.94 -11.51 -1.15
C PRO A 120 8.36 -10.18 -1.65
N ALA A 121 7.17 -10.19 -2.24
CA ALA A 121 6.49 -9.00 -2.71
C ALA A 121 5.07 -8.90 -2.17
N THR A 122 4.57 -7.68 -2.08
CA THR A 122 3.17 -7.39 -1.76
C THR A 122 2.48 -6.84 -3.00
N ASN A 123 1.25 -7.30 -3.27
CA ASN A 123 0.42 -6.83 -4.38
C ASN A 123 -0.71 -5.95 -3.84
N SER A 124 -0.33 -4.82 -3.24
CA SER A 124 -1.28 -3.86 -2.64
C SER A 124 -2.03 -3.06 -3.70
N LEU A 125 -3.30 -2.73 -3.42
CA LEU A 125 -4.01 -1.68 -4.15
C LEU A 125 -3.56 -0.32 -3.61
N TRP A 126 -2.71 0.37 -4.38
CA TRP A 126 -2.26 1.71 -4.02
C TRP A 126 -3.30 2.75 -4.42
N MET A 127 -3.77 3.53 -3.45
CA MET A 127 -4.80 4.55 -3.67
C MET A 127 -4.16 5.93 -3.82
N ASN A 128 -4.57 6.69 -4.83
CA ASN A 128 -4.02 8.01 -5.12
C ASN A 128 -4.67 9.08 -4.24
N PHE A 129 -3.94 9.60 -3.24
CA PHE A 129 -4.47 10.60 -2.31
C PHE A 129 -4.58 12.01 -2.90
N ASN A 130 -4.09 12.25 -4.13
CA ASN A 130 -4.38 13.48 -4.87
C ASN A 130 -5.76 13.45 -5.54
N ASN A 131 -6.43 12.29 -5.59
CA ASN A 131 -7.81 12.20 -6.04
C ASN A 131 -8.74 12.59 -4.88
N PRO A 132 -9.67 13.55 -5.05
CA PRO A 132 -10.54 14.03 -3.97
C PRO A 132 -11.43 12.96 -3.31
N ASN A 133 -11.76 11.89 -4.02
CA ASN A 133 -12.58 10.81 -3.47
C ASN A 133 -11.69 9.81 -2.71
N LEU A 134 -10.56 9.41 -3.30
CA LEU A 134 -9.65 8.43 -2.69
C LEU A 134 -8.82 9.01 -1.53
N SER A 135 -8.73 10.33 -1.41
CA SER A 135 -8.14 11.01 -0.25
C SER A 135 -9.00 10.87 1.01
N ASN A 136 -10.31 10.62 0.86
CA ASN A 136 -11.22 10.41 1.99
C ASN A 136 -11.08 8.98 2.55
N ARG A 137 -10.87 8.86 3.86
CA ARG A 137 -10.68 7.58 4.55
C ARG A 137 -11.89 6.65 4.40
N TYR A 138 -13.11 7.17 4.47
CA TYR A 138 -14.35 6.39 4.37
C TYR A 138 -14.50 5.73 3.00
N VAL A 139 -14.12 6.41 1.92
CA VAL A 139 -14.08 5.80 0.58
C VAL A 139 -13.07 4.65 0.54
N ARG A 140 -11.89 4.82 1.14
CA ARG A 140 -10.87 3.75 1.17
C ARG A 140 -11.31 2.55 2.00
N LEU A 141 -11.98 2.78 3.13
CA LEU A 141 -12.56 1.73 3.96
C LEU A 141 -13.69 1.01 3.23
N ALA A 142 -14.60 1.74 2.58
CA ALA A 142 -15.65 1.17 1.75
C ALA A 142 -15.06 0.25 0.66
N LEU A 143 -14.03 0.72 -0.05
CA LEU A 143 -13.33 -0.09 -1.05
C LEU A 143 -12.69 -1.34 -0.43
N ALA A 144 -12.05 -1.22 0.72
CA ALA A 144 -11.42 -2.37 1.39
C ALA A 144 -12.44 -3.46 1.75
N TYR A 145 -13.61 -3.08 2.30
CA TYR A 145 -14.67 -4.04 2.63
C TYR A 145 -15.45 -4.53 1.41
N ALA A 146 -15.39 -3.83 0.26
CA ALA A 146 -16.01 -4.25 -0.98
C ALA A 146 -15.17 -5.26 -1.81
N ILE A 147 -13.93 -5.57 -1.40
CA ILE A 147 -13.06 -6.49 -2.14
C ILE A 147 -13.36 -7.95 -1.73
N PRO A 148 -13.71 -8.84 -2.68
CA PRO A 148 -13.95 -10.25 -2.39
C PRO A 148 -12.63 -11.02 -2.27
N TYR A 149 -11.89 -10.81 -1.17
CA TYR A 149 -10.55 -11.36 -0.98
C TYR A 149 -10.48 -12.88 -1.12
N ALA A 150 -11.47 -13.61 -0.58
CA ALA A 150 -11.50 -15.06 -0.64
C ALA A 150 -11.60 -15.59 -2.09
N ASP A 151 -12.45 -14.97 -2.92
CA ASP A 151 -12.61 -15.34 -4.32
C ASP A 151 -11.35 -14.99 -5.13
N ILE A 152 -10.69 -13.86 -4.82
CA ILE A 152 -9.41 -13.50 -5.44
C ILE A 152 -8.35 -14.57 -5.12
N TYR A 153 -8.22 -14.97 -3.86
CA TYR A 153 -7.23 -15.97 -3.44
C TYR A 153 -7.49 -17.35 -4.03
N LYS A 154 -8.76 -17.73 -4.16
CA LYS A 154 -9.16 -19.04 -4.64
C LYS A 154 -9.17 -19.14 -6.16
N ASP A 155 -9.71 -18.13 -6.85
CA ASP A 155 -10.06 -18.25 -8.27
C ASP A 155 -9.16 -17.40 -9.18
N ILE A 156 -8.53 -16.33 -8.66
CA ILE A 156 -7.71 -15.42 -9.46
C ILE A 156 -6.21 -15.69 -9.28
N LEU A 157 -5.70 -15.69 -8.05
CA LEU A 157 -4.26 -15.81 -7.80
C LEU A 157 -3.63 -17.13 -8.33
N PRO A 158 -4.32 -18.28 -8.33
CA PRO A 158 -3.80 -19.49 -8.96
C PRO A 158 -3.60 -19.33 -10.48
N SER A 159 -4.40 -18.49 -11.16
CA SER A 159 -4.17 -18.19 -12.59
C SER A 159 -2.88 -17.40 -12.83
N TRP A 160 -2.32 -16.77 -11.79
CA TRP A 160 -1.04 -16.05 -11.81
C TRP A 160 0.13 -16.92 -11.34
N GLY A 161 -0.10 -18.20 -11.09
CA GLY A 161 0.91 -19.14 -10.60
C GLY A 161 1.19 -19.03 -9.10
N ILE A 162 0.28 -18.44 -8.32
CA ILE A 162 0.41 -18.30 -6.86
C ILE A 162 -0.36 -19.44 -6.19
N VAL A 163 0.36 -20.31 -5.48
CA VAL A 163 -0.20 -21.48 -4.79
C VAL A 163 -0.65 -21.20 -3.36
N ASP A 164 0.06 -20.33 -2.66
CA ASP A 164 -0.15 -20.06 -1.22
C ASP A 164 -0.05 -18.56 -0.95
N PRO A 165 -1.12 -17.79 -1.23
CA PRO A 165 -1.13 -16.36 -0.97
C PRO A 165 -1.26 -16.08 0.53
N VAL A 166 -0.43 -15.18 1.05
CA VAL A 166 -0.59 -14.67 2.42
C VAL A 166 -1.61 -13.54 2.41
N PRO A 167 -2.73 -13.65 3.17
CA PRO A 167 -3.72 -12.59 3.23
C PRO A 167 -3.14 -11.26 3.70
N GLY A 168 -3.50 -10.20 2.98
CA GLY A 168 -3.05 -8.84 3.28
C GLY A 168 -3.59 -8.30 4.60
N GLY A 169 -2.86 -7.34 5.16
CA GLY A 169 -3.16 -6.66 6.42
C GLY A 169 -2.04 -5.66 6.75
N SER A 170 -0.83 -5.94 6.28
CA SER A 170 0.31 -5.03 6.26
C SER A 170 0.97 -5.01 4.89
N PHE A 171 1.66 -3.91 4.56
CA PHE A 171 2.59 -3.86 3.43
C PHE A 171 3.95 -4.51 3.78
N ILE A 172 4.18 -4.81 5.06
CA ILE A 172 5.34 -5.54 5.57
C ILE A 172 5.11 -7.03 5.38
N HIS A 173 6.07 -7.73 4.80
CA HIS A 173 6.00 -9.15 4.55
C HIS A 173 6.40 -9.96 5.82
N PRO A 174 5.74 -11.09 6.17
CA PRO A 174 6.09 -11.95 7.32
C PRO A 174 7.57 -12.33 7.45
N TRP A 175 8.28 -12.48 6.33
CA TRP A 175 9.72 -12.76 6.29
C TRP A 175 10.64 -11.53 6.36
N GLN A 176 10.12 -10.34 6.64
CA GLN A 176 10.96 -9.17 6.90
C GLN A 176 11.41 -9.16 8.37
N TYR A 177 12.73 -9.24 8.57
CA TYR A 177 13.38 -9.22 9.88
C TYR A 177 14.40 -8.09 9.96
N TYR A 178 14.57 -7.54 11.16
CA TYR A 178 15.68 -6.66 11.50
C TYR A 178 16.31 -7.14 12.82
N GLN A 179 17.58 -7.53 12.78
CA GLN A 179 18.31 -8.04 13.96
C GLN A 179 17.53 -9.15 14.70
N ASP A 180 17.10 -10.18 13.96
CA ASP A 180 16.30 -11.31 14.44
C ASP A 180 14.88 -10.98 14.95
N LYS A 181 14.45 -9.71 14.88
CA LYS A 181 13.09 -9.30 15.21
C LYS A 181 12.21 -9.30 13.96
N GLN A 182 11.08 -10.00 14.03
CA GLN A 182 10.08 -9.99 12.97
C GLN A 182 9.43 -8.61 12.92
N LEU A 183 9.42 -7.99 11.73
CA LEU A 183 8.83 -6.66 11.52
C LEU A 183 7.34 -6.73 11.19
N PHE A 184 6.86 -7.90 10.76
CA PHE A 184 5.46 -8.13 10.47
C PHE A 184 4.63 -8.20 11.76
N ASN A 185 3.58 -7.38 11.83
CA ASN A 185 2.60 -7.45 12.89
C ASN A 185 1.43 -8.36 12.47
N SER A 186 1.37 -9.56 13.04
CA SER A 186 0.29 -10.54 12.80
C SER A 186 -1.04 -10.20 13.46
N GLU A 187 -1.04 -9.28 14.42
CA GLU A 187 -2.20 -8.86 15.20
C GLU A 187 -2.98 -7.72 14.52
N MET A 188 -2.47 -7.17 13.42
CA MET A 188 -3.18 -6.12 12.69
C MET A 188 -4.54 -6.64 12.19
N PRO A 189 -5.64 -5.90 12.44
CA PRO A 189 -6.94 -6.24 11.89
C PRO A 189 -6.87 -6.37 10.37
N ARG A 190 -7.59 -7.37 9.84
CA ARG A 190 -7.70 -7.61 8.41
C ARG A 190 -9.08 -7.17 7.93
N TYR A 191 -9.11 -6.51 6.77
CA TYR A 191 -10.36 -6.24 6.09
C TYR A 191 -10.97 -7.56 5.60
N THR A 192 -12.29 -7.66 5.72
CA THR A 192 -13.06 -8.80 5.23
C THR A 192 -14.06 -8.33 4.19
N TYR A 193 -14.55 -9.23 3.35
CA TYR A 193 -15.58 -8.88 2.38
C TYR A 193 -16.93 -8.70 3.09
N ASP A 194 -17.41 -7.46 3.15
CA ASP A 194 -18.67 -7.08 3.78
C ASP A 194 -19.28 -5.87 3.05
N LEU A 195 -20.24 -6.13 2.16
CA LEU A 195 -20.91 -5.07 1.40
C LEU A 195 -21.80 -4.18 2.27
N THR A 196 -22.33 -4.68 3.39
CA THR A 196 -23.15 -3.88 4.29
C THR A 196 -22.28 -2.83 4.97
N ARG A 197 -21.12 -3.24 5.50
CA ARG A 197 -20.14 -2.33 6.09
C ARG A 197 -19.52 -1.39 5.07
N ALA A 198 -19.26 -1.86 3.85
CA ALA A 198 -18.81 -1.01 2.76
C ALA A 198 -19.82 0.09 2.43
N GLN A 199 -21.12 -0.25 2.36
CA GLN A 199 -22.18 0.72 2.11
C GLN A 199 -22.28 1.76 3.23
N GLN A 200 -22.18 1.34 4.50
CA GLN A 200 -22.18 2.25 5.65
C GLN A 200 -21.08 3.31 5.52
N TYR A 201 -19.84 2.89 5.23
CA TYR A 201 -18.74 3.84 5.02
C TYR A 201 -18.96 4.76 3.80
N LEU A 202 -19.58 4.26 2.73
CA LEU A 202 -19.91 5.08 1.58
C LEU A 202 -20.98 6.13 1.90
N ASP A 203 -22.00 5.77 2.69
CA ASP A 203 -23.05 6.69 3.14
C ASP A 203 -22.46 7.79 4.05
N MET A 204 -21.51 7.45 4.93
CA MET A 204 -20.75 8.43 5.73
C MET A 204 -19.97 9.42 4.86
N TRP A 205 -19.35 8.94 3.79
CA TRP A 205 -18.68 9.79 2.82
C TRP A 205 -19.65 10.68 2.01
N ILE A 206 -20.85 10.19 1.70
CA ILE A 206 -21.88 11.01 1.02
C ILE A 206 -22.38 12.10 1.96
N TYR A 207 -22.61 11.76 3.24
CA TYR A 207 -23.02 12.72 4.26
C TYR A 207 -21.99 13.85 4.45
N ALA A 208 -20.70 13.49 4.52
CA ALA A 208 -19.55 14.40 4.57
C ALA A 208 -19.55 15.48 3.48
N GLN A 209 -20.03 15.16 2.28
CA GLN A 209 -20.04 16.08 1.14
C GLN A 209 -21.08 17.21 1.23
N THR A 210 -22.02 17.13 2.18
CA THR A 210 -23.05 18.16 2.35
C THR A 210 -22.64 19.30 3.30
N GLY A 211 -21.46 19.19 3.93
CA GLY A 211 -20.81 20.24 4.72
C GLY A 211 -19.77 21.05 3.93
N SER A 212 -19.18 22.07 4.56
CA SER A 212 -18.17 22.95 3.93
C SER A 212 -16.79 22.29 3.72
N ASP A 213 -16.57 21.07 4.19
CA ASP A 213 -15.34 20.29 4.01
C ASP A 213 -15.64 18.81 3.66
N PRO A 214 -15.56 18.41 2.38
CA PRO A 214 -15.93 17.08 1.90
C PRO A 214 -14.91 15.97 2.27
N THR A 215 -13.87 16.28 3.03
CA THR A 215 -12.84 15.32 3.46
C THR A 215 -13.09 14.72 4.84
N LYS A 216 -14.05 15.24 5.60
CA LYS A 216 -14.36 14.87 6.99
C LYS A 216 -15.70 14.12 7.04
N GLY A 217 -15.74 12.96 7.68
CA GLY A 217 -16.92 12.11 7.85
C GLY A 217 -18.09 12.77 8.59
N PRO A 218 -19.05 12.00 9.13
CA PRO A 218 -19.98 12.56 10.11
C PRO A 218 -19.17 13.33 11.17
N ILE A 219 -19.57 14.58 11.42
CA ILE A 219 -18.85 15.44 12.36
C ILE A 219 -19.00 14.80 13.74
N GLY A 220 -17.91 14.25 14.24
CA GLY A 220 -17.77 13.75 15.60
C GLY A 220 -17.56 12.25 15.80
N ASP A 221 -17.46 11.49 14.71
CA ASP A 221 -16.99 10.10 14.69
C ASP A 221 -15.45 10.11 14.69
N ALA A 222 -14.86 10.15 15.89
CA ALA A 222 -13.43 10.28 16.11
C ALA A 222 -12.70 8.94 15.95
N ASP A 223 -13.35 7.81 16.21
CA ASP A 223 -12.77 6.48 16.06
C ASP A 223 -13.05 5.84 14.68
N PHE A 224 -13.93 6.47 13.89
CA PHE A 224 -14.32 6.11 12.52
C PHE A 224 -15.08 4.77 12.44
N ASP A 225 -15.81 4.40 13.49
CA ASP A 225 -16.62 3.19 13.52
C ASP A 225 -17.99 3.37 12.84
N GLY A 226 -18.39 4.63 12.61
CA GLY A 226 -19.64 4.99 11.95
C GLY A 226 -20.81 5.31 12.87
N ILE A 227 -20.57 5.28 14.17
CA ILE A 227 -21.46 5.70 15.23
C ILE A 227 -20.85 6.99 15.82
N VAL A 228 -21.69 7.87 16.37
CA VAL A 228 -21.20 8.98 17.20
C VAL A 228 -21.64 8.70 18.61
N ASP A 229 -20.73 8.22 19.45
CA ASP A 229 -20.99 7.80 20.82
C ASP A 229 -19.89 8.21 21.82
N LEU A 230 -19.83 7.52 22.97
CA LEU A 230 -18.90 7.86 24.03
C LEU A 230 -17.47 7.38 23.71
N ASP A 231 -17.32 6.36 22.86
CA ASP A 231 -16.01 5.81 22.50
C ASP A 231 -15.23 6.81 21.61
N ASP A 232 -15.94 7.60 20.80
CA ASP A 232 -15.36 8.75 20.08
C ASP A 232 -14.74 9.79 21.01
N LEU A 233 -15.40 10.08 22.14
CA LEU A 233 -14.88 11.01 23.15
C LEU A 233 -13.59 10.48 23.76
N TRP A 234 -13.53 9.19 24.08
CA TRP A 234 -12.34 8.58 24.66
C TRP A 234 -11.17 8.56 23.68
N TYR A 235 -11.43 8.21 22.42
CA TYR A 235 -10.42 8.24 21.35
C TYR A 235 -9.90 9.67 21.13
N TRP A 236 -10.79 10.66 21.12
CA TRP A 236 -10.43 12.07 20.97
C TRP A 236 -9.58 12.60 22.14
N LEU A 237 -9.94 12.27 23.38
CA LEU A 237 -9.17 12.64 24.58
C LEU A 237 -7.77 12.00 24.60
N GLU A 238 -7.67 10.75 24.16
CA GLU A 238 -6.42 9.98 24.15
C GLU A 238 -5.44 10.48 23.06
N GLU A 239 -5.92 10.71 21.85
CA GLU A 239 -5.07 11.07 20.70
C GLU A 239 -4.77 12.58 20.61
N TYR A 240 -5.70 13.44 21.05
CA TYR A 240 -5.60 14.89 20.85
C TYR A 240 -5.59 15.71 22.15
N GLY A 241 -6.14 15.16 23.25
CA GLY A 241 -6.30 15.88 24.52
C GLY A 241 -5.08 15.90 25.46
N ASN A 242 -4.02 15.12 25.21
CA ASN A 242 -2.84 15.01 26.09
C ASN A 242 -3.19 14.70 27.58
N ALA A 243 -4.34 14.08 27.86
CA ALA A 243 -4.78 13.81 29.22
C ALA A 243 -4.49 12.33 29.58
N PRO A 244 -3.51 12.03 30.47
CA PRO A 244 -3.36 10.68 30.97
C PRO A 244 -4.56 10.33 31.85
N TYR A 245 -5.28 9.27 31.46
CA TYR A 245 -6.40 8.64 32.16
C TYR A 245 -6.33 8.79 33.68
N THR A 246 -7.13 9.70 34.24
CA THR A 246 -7.41 9.72 35.68
C THR A 246 -8.84 10.21 35.96
N ARG A 247 -9.85 9.38 35.68
CA ARG A 247 -11.01 9.10 36.56
C ARG A 247 -12.07 8.27 35.86
N GLU A 248 -12.71 7.37 36.63
CA GLU A 248 -14.04 6.84 36.31
C GLU A 248 -15.04 8.01 36.25
N ILE A 249 -15.74 8.15 35.14
CA ILE A 249 -16.93 8.99 35.05
C ILE A 249 -18.11 8.10 35.46
N ASP A 250 -18.61 8.32 36.68
CA ASP A 250 -19.87 7.72 37.14
C ASP A 250 -21.04 8.47 36.49
N TRP A 251 -22.08 7.71 36.15
CA TRP A 251 -23.14 8.00 35.18
C TRP A 251 -23.82 9.38 35.27
N LEU A 252 -24.07 9.99 34.09
CA LEU A 252 -25.12 10.96 33.72
C LEU A 252 -25.86 11.66 34.89
N ASP A 253 -25.39 12.84 35.30
CA ASP A 253 -26.24 13.78 36.05
C ASP A 253 -27.04 14.62 35.03
N PRO A 254 -28.39 14.53 35.03
CA PRO A 254 -29.24 15.27 34.13
C PRO A 254 -29.28 16.80 34.38
N SER A 255 -28.54 17.32 35.36
CA SER A 255 -28.44 18.76 35.60
C SER A 255 -27.62 19.51 34.55
N TRP A 256 -26.73 18.81 33.83
CA TRP A 256 -25.68 19.42 32.97
C TRP A 256 -26.20 20.07 31.68
N TYR A 257 -27.39 19.72 31.21
CA TYR A 257 -27.98 20.30 29.99
C TYR A 257 -28.97 21.45 30.25
N THR A 258 -29.16 21.88 31.51
CA THR A 258 -30.21 22.86 31.85
C THR A 258 -29.73 24.21 32.34
N SER A 259 -28.42 24.39 32.56
CA SER A 259 -27.94 25.62 33.19
C SER A 259 -26.53 26.02 32.75
N TYR A 260 -26.33 26.33 31.47
CA TYR A 260 -25.22 27.23 31.09
C TYR A 260 -25.64 28.19 29.98
N PRO A 261 -25.25 29.47 30.04
CA PRO A 261 -25.64 30.46 29.06
C PRO A 261 -24.82 30.25 27.79
N TRP A 262 -25.53 30.04 26.68
CA TRP A 262 -25.06 30.13 25.31
C TRP A 262 -23.92 31.15 25.11
N PRO A 263 -22.89 30.85 24.30
CA PRO A 263 -22.06 31.89 23.73
C PRO A 263 -22.94 32.82 22.88
N LYS A 264 -22.69 34.13 23.00
CA LYS A 264 -23.32 35.19 22.20
C LYS A 264 -23.15 34.93 20.70
N ASP A 265 -24.22 35.20 19.96
CA ASP A 265 -24.23 35.37 18.51
C ASP A 265 -23.00 36.16 18.02
N GLY A 266 -22.18 35.54 17.16
CA GLY A 266 -21.20 36.25 16.32
C GLY A 266 -19.70 36.04 16.60
N GLY A 267 -19.28 35.05 17.39
CA GLY A 267 -17.88 34.65 17.48
C GLY A 267 -17.42 33.90 16.22
N SER A 268 -16.37 34.39 15.56
CA SER A 268 -15.82 33.76 14.35
C SER A 268 -15.03 32.50 14.72
N VAL A 269 -15.66 31.34 14.62
CA VAL A 269 -14.96 30.05 14.59
C VAL A 269 -14.42 29.88 13.18
N ALA A 270 -13.13 30.16 12.97
CA ALA A 270 -12.51 30.06 11.66
C ALA A 270 -12.34 28.58 11.27
N PRO A 271 -12.90 28.11 10.15
CA PRO A 271 -12.68 26.75 9.68
C PRO A 271 -11.38 26.67 8.88
N GLY A 272 -10.47 25.73 9.20
CA GLY A 272 -9.37 25.43 8.28
C GLY A 272 -8.05 24.87 8.83
N ASN A 273 -7.89 24.62 10.13
CA ASN A 273 -6.78 23.82 10.64
C ASN A 273 -7.35 22.72 11.52
N ASP A 274 -6.58 21.65 11.75
CA ASP A 274 -7.00 20.50 12.55
C ASP A 274 -7.71 20.91 13.84
N ILE A 275 -8.76 20.13 14.14
CA ILE A 275 -9.74 20.22 15.23
C ILE A 275 -9.21 21.04 16.42
N ASP A 276 -9.80 22.22 16.65
CA ASP A 276 -9.59 22.99 17.88
C ASP A 276 -10.38 22.29 19.00
N PRO A 277 -9.71 21.66 19.99
CA PRO A 277 -10.40 20.87 21.00
C PRO A 277 -10.91 21.68 22.19
N ASP A 278 -10.53 22.96 22.28
CA ASP A 278 -10.92 23.94 23.30
C ASP A 278 -12.05 24.82 22.72
N PHE A 279 -13.28 24.29 22.79
CA PHE A 279 -14.46 24.86 22.15
C PHE A 279 -14.95 26.14 22.83
N ASP A 280 -14.68 26.31 24.12
CA ASP A 280 -15.00 27.55 24.84
C ASP A 280 -13.83 28.56 24.93
N ASN A 281 -12.66 28.20 24.39
CA ASN A 281 -11.43 28.99 24.33
C ASN A 281 -10.91 29.40 25.72
N ASP A 282 -11.07 28.56 26.73
CA ASP A 282 -10.59 28.81 28.10
C ASP A 282 -9.13 28.39 28.33
N GLY A 283 -8.51 27.75 27.33
CA GLY A 283 -7.13 27.26 27.35
C GLY A 283 -6.97 25.87 27.96
N ILE A 284 -8.06 25.19 28.28
CA ILE A 284 -8.15 23.84 28.83
C ILE A 284 -9.03 23.02 27.88
N VAL A 285 -8.75 21.72 27.78
CA VAL A 285 -9.58 20.78 27.02
C VAL A 285 -10.27 19.87 28.03
N ASP A 286 -11.57 20.06 28.23
CA ASP A 286 -12.33 19.33 29.25
C ASP A 286 -13.75 18.94 28.83
N ILE A 287 -14.59 18.59 29.81
CA ILE A 287 -15.93 18.05 29.56
C ILE A 287 -16.94 19.15 29.18
N ASP A 288 -16.65 20.41 29.50
CA ASP A 288 -17.48 21.55 29.10
C ASP A 288 -17.33 21.80 27.59
N ASP A 289 -16.13 21.58 27.03
CA ASP A 289 -15.88 21.54 25.58
C ASP A 289 -16.68 20.45 24.90
N PHE A 290 -16.76 19.26 25.51
CA PHE A 290 -17.55 18.15 24.99
C PHE A 290 -19.05 18.47 24.99
N GLY A 291 -19.56 19.13 26.04
CA GLY A 291 -20.95 19.58 26.09
C GLY A 291 -21.28 20.54 24.95
N LEU A 292 -20.37 21.46 24.62
CA LEU A 292 -20.51 22.39 23.51
C LEU A 292 -20.37 21.69 22.15
N TRP A 293 -19.44 20.76 22.03
CA TRP A 293 -19.28 19.95 20.82
C TRP A 293 -20.50 19.07 20.54
N LEU A 294 -21.05 18.40 21.55
CA LEU A 294 -22.22 17.52 21.42
C LEU A 294 -23.47 18.34 21.03
N ALA A 295 -23.65 19.50 21.66
CA ALA A 295 -24.79 20.38 21.39
C ALA A 295 -24.77 20.97 19.98
N ASN A 296 -23.58 21.25 19.44
CA ASN A 296 -23.42 21.91 18.14
C ASN A 296 -23.17 20.94 16.97
N TYR A 297 -22.53 19.80 17.23
CA TYR A 297 -21.98 18.91 16.20
C TYR A 297 -22.27 17.42 16.44
N GLY A 298 -22.17 16.94 17.68
CA GLY A 298 -22.34 15.52 18.04
C GLY A 298 -23.81 15.05 18.10
N LYS A 299 -24.48 14.94 16.95
CA LYS A 299 -25.79 14.27 16.87
C LYS A 299 -25.62 12.82 16.40
N GLN A 300 -26.15 11.89 17.19
CA GLN A 300 -26.24 10.46 16.83
C GLN A 300 -26.87 10.28 15.45
N TYR A 301 -26.20 9.52 14.60
CA TYR A 301 -26.76 9.04 13.34
C TYR A 301 -27.45 7.68 13.54
N PRO A 302 -28.62 7.42 12.90
CA PRO A 302 -29.46 8.40 12.22
C PRO A 302 -30.30 9.21 13.23
N PHE A 303 -30.37 10.53 13.06
CA PHE A 303 -31.29 11.37 13.82
C PHE A 303 -32.67 11.45 13.13
N PRO A 304 -33.76 11.70 13.88
CA PRO A 304 -35.08 11.92 13.30
C PRO A 304 -35.06 13.05 12.26
N GLY A 305 -35.30 12.71 11.00
CA GLY A 305 -35.21 13.63 9.85
C GLY A 305 -34.10 13.30 8.85
N ALA A 306 -33.32 12.25 9.08
CA ALA A 306 -32.30 11.74 8.15
C ALA A 306 -32.86 10.90 6.98
N TRP A 307 -34.12 11.10 6.58
CA TRP A 307 -34.77 10.47 5.42
C TRP A 307 -35.31 11.52 4.44
#